data_AF-A0A1M7S7S4-F1
#
_entry.id   AF-A0A1M7S7S4-F1
#
_cell.length_a   1.000
_cell.length_b   1.000
_cell.length_c   1.000
_cell.angle_alpha   90.00
_cell.angle_beta   90.00
_cell.angle_gamma   90.00
#
_symmetry.space_group_name_H-M   'P 1'
#
loop_
_entity.id
_entity.type
_entity.pdbx_description
1 polymer ?
#
loop_
_entity_poly.entity_id
_entity_poly.type
_entity_poly.pdbx_seq_one_letter_code
_entity_poly.pdbx_strand_id
1 'polypeptide(L)' 'MSTLLWIVFITIPALPNLWCIWHAYHHEFDSPVTRIIWIMVGIFIPVIGGIAYFFFGRPKAKKAINKISN' A
#
# COMPACT_ATOMS: atom_id res chain seq x y z
N MET A 1 -17.54 -9.13 -11.82
CA MET A 1 -17.02 -8.46 -10.61
C MET A 1 -17.05 -6.96 -10.88
N SER A 2 -17.95 -6.21 -10.25
CA SER A 2 -18.19 -4.80 -10.54
C SER A 2 -16.94 -3.97 -10.24
N THR A 3 -16.48 -3.14 -11.17
CA THR A 3 -15.26 -2.30 -11.07
C THR A 3 -15.25 -1.43 -9.80
N LEU A 4 -16.43 -1.05 -9.32
CA LEU A 4 -16.66 -0.35 -8.04
C LEU A 4 -16.03 -1.04 -6.83
N LEU A 5 -16.08 -2.37 -6.74
CA LEU A 5 -15.52 -3.10 -5.60
C LEU A 5 -14.00 -2.97 -5.54
N TRP A 6 -13.33 -2.96 -6.71
CA TRP A 6 -11.88 -2.76 -6.80
C TRP A 6 -11.46 -1.35 -6.38
N ILE A 7 -12.25 -0.34 -6.76
CA ILE A 7 -12.01 1.04 -6.37
C ILE A 7 -12.07 1.14 -4.84
N VAL A 8 -13.16 0.67 -4.22
CA VAL A 8 -13.32 0.71 -2.76
C VAL A 8 -12.16 -0.01 -2.06
N PHE A 9 -11.76 -1.17 -2.56
CA PHE A 9 -10.68 -1.97 -1.97
C PHE A 9 -9.32 -1.28 -2.01
N ILE A 10 -9.02 -0.51 -3.06
CA ILE A 10 -7.79 0.27 -3.17
C ILE A 10 -7.87 1.57 -2.37
N THR A 11 -9.04 2.21 -2.33
CA THR A 11 -9.23 3.48 -1.63
C THR A 11 -9.12 3.32 -0.11
N ILE A 12 -9.63 2.21 0.47
CA ILE A 12 -9.56 1.94 1.91
C ILE A 12 -8.13 2.06 2.48
N PRO A 13 -7.09 1.41 1.92
CA PRO A 13 -5.71 1.56 2.39
C PRO A 13 -5.03 2.86 1.91
N ALA A 14 -5.46 3.45 0.80
CA ALA A 14 -4.88 4.69 0.28
C ALA A 14 -5.24 5.92 1.13
N LEU A 15 -6.46 5.97 1.67
CA LEU A 15 -6.95 7.06 2.53
C LEU A 15 -6.10 7.29 3.79
N PRO A 16 -5.82 6.30 4.65
CA PRO A 16 -4.99 6.49 5.83
C PRO A 16 -3.53 6.80 5.47
N ASN A 17 -3.05 6.35 4.30
CA ASN A 17 -1.70 6.64 3.84
C ASN A 17 -1.55 8.14 3.48
N LEU A 18 -2.49 8.68 2.70
CA LEU A 18 -2.55 10.11 2.39
C LEU A 18 -2.81 10.96 3.65
N TRP A 19 -3.69 10.50 4.53
CA TRP A 19 -3.96 11.18 5.79
C TRP A 19 -2.73 11.24 6.70
N CYS A 20 -1.91 10.18 6.75
CA CYS A 20 -0.66 10.15 7.50
C CYS A 20 0.30 11.26 7.04
N ILE A 21 0.47 11.43 5.72
CA ILE A 21 1.32 12.48 5.15
C ILE A 21 0.75 13.87 5.46
N TRP A 22 -0.56 14.06 5.28
CA TRP A 22 -1.24 15.31 5.59
C TRP A 22 -1.11 15.69 7.07
N HIS A 23 -1.36 14.74 7.97
CA HIS A 23 -1.24 14.92 9.41
C HIS A 23 0.21 15.25 9.80
N ALA A 24 1.17 14.49 9.29
CA ALA A 24 2.59 14.74 9.50
C ALA A 24 3.06 16.09 8.92
N TYR A 25 2.34 16.65 7.95
CA TYR A 25 2.65 17.96 7.41
C TYR A 25 2.09 19.13 8.23
N HIS A 26 0.88 18.97 8.77
CA HIS A 26 0.15 20.04 9.48
C HIS A 26 0.37 20.08 10.99
N HIS A 27 0.93 19.02 11.57
CA HIS A 27 1.22 18.97 13.00
C HIS A 27 2.70 19.23 13.28
N GLU A 28 2.94 19.97 14.35
CA GLU A 28 4.29 20.20 14.88
C GLU A 28 4.76 18.94 15.59
N PHE A 29 6.01 18.57 15.33
CA PHE A 29 6.70 17.48 16.03
C PHE A 29 7.83 18.09 16.84
N ASP A 30 8.12 17.49 18.00
CA ASP A 30 9.22 17.92 18.87
C ASP A 30 10.59 17.93 18.16
N SER A 31 10.73 17.12 17.10
CA SER A 31 11.93 17.05 16.27
C SER A 31 11.58 16.99 14.77
N PRO A 32 12.24 17.80 13.91
CA PRO A 32 12.11 17.72 12.46
C PRO A 32 12.42 16.31 11.90
N VAL A 33 13.32 15.57 12.54
CA VAL A 33 13.69 14.20 12.13
C VAL A 33 12.53 13.24 12.32
N THR A 34 11.80 13.37 13.43
CA THR A 34 10.65 12.50 13.75
C THR A 34 9.55 12.69 12.70
N ARG A 35 9.28 13.94 12.31
CA ARG A 35 8.34 14.26 11.22
C ARG A 35 8.72 13.56 9.91
N ILE A 36 10.00 13.65 9.52
CA ILE A 36 10.49 13.05 8.28
C ILE A 36 10.36 11.52 8.32
N ILE A 37 10.68 10.88 9.45
CA ILE A 37 10.53 9.43 9.61
C ILE A 37 9.09 9.00 9.34
N TRP A 38 8.10 9.67 9.92
CA TRP A 38 6.69 9.32 9.73
C TRP A 38 6.21 9.52 8.28
N ILE A 39 6.67 10.58 7.60
CA ILE A 39 6.40 10.79 6.17
C ILE A 39 7.01 9.65 5.35
N MET A 40 8.27 9.28 5.62
CA MET A 40 8.94 8.18 4.93
C MET A 40 8.23 6.84 5.17
N VAL A 41 7.77 6.57 6.39
CA VAL A 41 7.00 5.37 6.71
C VAL A 41 5.71 5.31 5.90
N GLY A 42 4.96 6.41 5.79
CA GLY A 42 3.75 6.47 4.96
C GLY A 42 4.02 6.13 3.49
N ILE A 43 5.08 6.71 2.92
CA ILE A 43 5.45 6.52 1.51
C ILE A 43 6.01 5.11 1.24
N PHE A 44 6.89 4.60 2.09
CA PHE A 44 7.63 3.36 1.82
C PHE A 44 6.89 2.08 2.20
N ILE A 45 5.98 2.09 3.19
CA ILE A 45 5.16 0.90 3.53
C ILE A 45 4.48 0.26 2.30
N PRO A 46 3.74 0.99 1.44
CA PRO A 46 3.09 0.39 0.28
C PRO A 46 4.10 -0.12 -0.76
N VAL A 47 5.25 0.55 -0.90
CA VAL A 47 6.33 0.13 -1.80
C VAL A 47 6.95 -1.18 -1.33
N ILE A 48 7.26 -1.30 -0.05
CA ILE A 48 7.78 -2.53 0.57
C ILE A 48 6.77 -3.66 0.41
N GLY A 49 5.48 -3.40 0.62
CA GLY A 49 4.41 -4.37 0.38
C GLY A 49 4.38 -4.89 -1.07
N GLY A 50 4.51 -3.99 -2.05
CA GLY A 50 4.59 -4.34 -3.47
C GLY A 50 5.84 -5.15 -3.83
N ILE A 51 7.00 -4.76 -3.30
CA ILE A 51 8.26 -5.49 -3.47
C ILE A 51 8.17 -6.89 -2.87
N ALA A 52 7.62 -7.01 -1.65
CA ALA A 52 7.42 -8.30 -0.99
C ALA A 52 6.50 -9.22 -1.82
N TYR A 53 5.41 -8.68 -2.37
CA TYR A 53 4.55 -9.44 -3.27
C TYR A 53 5.28 -9.87 -4.55
N PHE A 54 6.10 -8.99 -5.14
CA PHE A 54 6.84 -9.30 -6.36
C PHE A 54 7.80 -10.49 -6.19
N PHE A 55 8.56 -10.53 -5.09
CA PHE A 55 9.52 -11.59 -4.83
C PHE A 55 8.89 -12.86 -4.24
N PHE A 56 7.96 -12.75 -3.29
CA PHE A 56 7.42 -13.90 -2.55
C PHE A 56 6.06 -14.39 -3.05
N GLY A 57 5.22 -13.47 -3.54
CA GLY A 57 3.86 -13.76 -3.97
C GLY A 57 3.77 -14.20 -5.44
N ARG A 58 4.45 -13.47 -6.34
CA ARG A 58 4.39 -13.73 -7.80
C ARG A 58 4.78 -15.17 -8.19
N PRO A 59 5.86 -15.79 -7.66
CA PRO A 59 6.23 -17.15 -8.05
C PRO A 59 5.19 -18.21 -7.65
N LYS A 60 4.35 -17.90 -6.64
CA LYS A 60 3.28 -18.78 -6.14
C LYS A 60 1.96 -18.57 -6.89
N ALA A 61 1.86 -17.52 -7.71
CA ALA A 61 0.68 -17.23 -8.50
C ALA A 61 0.56 -18.23 -9.67
N LYS A 62 -0.35 -19.20 -9.54
CA LYS A 62 -0.70 -20.12 -10.63
C LYS A 62 -1.63 -19.40 -11.61
N LYS A 63 -1.34 -19.46 -12.92
CA LYS A 63 -2.26 -18.98 -13.96
C LYS A 63 -3.62 -19.67 -13.80
N ALA A 64 -4.68 -18.90 -13.61
CA ALA A 64 -6.06 -19.40 -13.53
C ALA A 64 -6.48 -20.23 -14.76
N ILE A 65 -5.76 -20.06 -15.88
CA ILE A 65 -5.96 -20.75 -17.16
C ILE A 65 -5.78 -22.28 -17.04
N ASN A 66 -4.88 -22.77 -16.19
CA ASN A 66 -4.62 -24.22 -16.07
C ASN A 66 -5.69 -24.99 -15.26
N LYS A 67 -6.63 -24.30 -14.62
CA LYS A 67 -7.68 -24.93 -13.79
C LYS A 67 -8.97 -25.20 -14.58
N ILE A 68 -9.11 -24.66 -15.78
CA ILE A 68 -10.30 -24.86 -16.64
C ILE A 68 -10.09 -26.05 -17.60
N SER A 69 -8.85 -26.55 -17.74
CA SER A 69 -8.51 -27.68 -18.64
C SER A 69 -8.19 -29.00 -17.93
N ASN A 70 -8.49 -29.14 -16.64
CA ASN A 70 -8.50 -30.40 -15.87
C ASN A 70 -9.86 -30.56 -15.20
#